data_AF-A0AA45HIM9-F1
#
_entry.id   AF-A0AA45HIM9-F1
#
_cell.length_a   1.000
_cell.length_b   1.000
_cell.length_c   1.000
_cell.angle_alpha   90.00
_cell.angle_beta   90.00
_cell.angle_gamma   90.00
#
_symmetry.space_group_name_H-M   'P 1'
#
loop_
_entity.id
_entity.type
_entity.pdbx_description
1 polymer ?
#
loop_
_entity_poly.entity_id
_entity_poly.type
_entity_poly.pdbx_seq_one_letter_code
_entity_poly.pdbx_strand_id
1 'polypeptide(L)'
;MRRLLILGLDLDDEPIYRCFNYLIGFLKNEHELRDRKEKKHDWNLLMKLFVSTWIEILDPNNYFTKNIVDNWVNIITETFKNGYYDEKKYLKIYKEILNPEDKKCIWGLKNFYVVSLMAEKLNPEIEFYFLEYIFNSNDGIYYIYDDNLNEFPIDFKSKKASRLIYAYEILSKYSGIKSRVKNFKNWIY
;
A
#
# COMPACT_ATOMS: atom_id res chain seq x y z
N MET A 1 -11.73 -6.00 -7.89
CA MET A 1 -11.63 -6.03 -6.42
C MET A 1 -12.05 -4.71 -5.79
N ARG A 2 -11.25 -3.63 -5.80
CA ARG A 2 -11.59 -2.34 -5.15
C ARG A 2 -13.04 -1.86 -5.28
N ARG A 3 -13.59 -1.84 -6.51
CA ARG A 3 -14.96 -1.40 -6.78
C ARG A 3 -16.02 -2.26 -6.07
N LEU A 4 -15.78 -3.57 -5.95
CA LEU A 4 -16.67 -4.48 -5.26
C LEU A 4 -16.63 -4.24 -3.75
N LEU A 5 -15.44 -4.01 -3.18
CA LEU A 5 -15.30 -3.65 -1.76
C LEU A 5 -16.01 -2.33 -1.42
N ILE A 6 -15.91 -1.33 -2.31
CA ILE A 6 -16.62 -0.04 -2.14
C ILE A 6 -18.15 -0.23 -2.14
N LEU A 7 -18.65 -1.23 -2.86
CA LEU A 7 -20.07 -1.58 -2.86
C LEU A 7 -20.49 -2.38 -1.61
N GLY A 8 -19.55 -2.67 -0.70
CA GLY A 8 -19.80 -3.40 0.54
C GLY A 8 -19.70 -4.92 0.39
N LEU A 9 -19.19 -5.43 -0.75
CA LEU A 9 -18.99 -6.87 -0.91
C LEU A 9 -17.72 -7.33 -0.18
N ASP A 10 -17.74 -8.57 0.32
CA ASP A 10 -16.64 -9.18 1.07
C ASP A 10 -16.37 -10.64 0.63
N LEU A 11 -15.58 -11.40 1.40
CA LEU A 11 -15.20 -12.78 1.05
C LEU A 11 -16.37 -13.76 0.98
N ASP A 12 -17.51 -13.44 1.60
CA ASP A 12 -18.70 -14.29 1.55
C ASP A 12 -19.45 -14.12 0.22
N ASP A 13 -19.15 -13.05 -0.54
CA ASP A 13 -19.70 -12.83 -1.87
C ASP A 13 -18.91 -13.58 -2.96
N GLU A 14 -19.63 -14.40 -3.72
CA GLU A 14 -19.05 -15.24 -4.79
C GLU A 14 -18.11 -14.49 -5.77
N PRO A 15 -18.42 -13.26 -6.24
CA PRO A 15 -17.49 -12.52 -7.10
C PRO A 15 -16.14 -12.21 -6.43
N ILE A 16 -16.13 -11.87 -5.14
CA ILE A 16 -14.89 -11.62 -4.38
C ILE A 16 -14.17 -12.93 -4.13
N TYR A 17 -14.87 -13.97 -3.67
CA TYR A 17 -14.30 -15.29 -3.41
C TYR A 17 -13.59 -15.86 -4.65
N ARG A 18 -14.20 -15.75 -5.83
CA ARG A 18 -13.56 -16.15 -7.10
C ARG A 18 -12.29 -15.35 -7.41
N CYS A 19 -12.35 -14.03 -7.27
CA CYS A 19 -11.16 -13.20 -7.47
C CYS A 19 -10.06 -13.53 -6.46
N PHE A 20 -10.41 -13.75 -5.20
CA PHE A 20 -9.47 -14.12 -4.14
C PHE A 20 -8.75 -15.43 -4.47
N ASN A 21 -9.49 -16.48 -4.86
CA ASN A 21 -8.88 -17.76 -5.25
C ASN A 21 -8.00 -17.65 -6.49
N TYR A 22 -8.38 -16.83 -7.47
CA TYR A 22 -7.54 -16.54 -8.63
C TYR A 22 -6.20 -15.90 -8.20
N LEU A 23 -6.25 -14.89 -7.33
CA LEU A 23 -5.06 -14.24 -6.77
C LEU A 23 -4.15 -15.21 -5.99
N ILE A 24 -4.74 -16.11 -5.19
CA ILE A 24 -4.01 -17.15 -4.47
C ILE A 24 -3.32 -18.12 -5.43
N GLY A 25 -4.02 -18.56 -6.48
CA GLY A 25 -3.43 -19.45 -7.49
C GLY A 25 -2.22 -18.83 -8.20
N PHE A 26 -2.22 -17.51 -8.42
CA PHE A 26 -1.05 -16.80 -8.92
C PHE A 26 0.14 -16.87 -7.94
N LEU A 27 -0.08 -16.63 -6.64
CA LEU A 27 1.01 -16.74 -5.65
C LEU A 27 1.56 -18.16 -5.52
N LYS A 28 0.72 -19.18 -5.78
CA LYS A 28 1.13 -20.60 -5.84
C LYS A 28 1.82 -20.98 -7.15
N ASN A 29 1.91 -20.08 -8.12
CA ASN A 29 2.40 -20.33 -9.49
C ASN A 29 1.55 -21.37 -10.26
N GLU A 30 0.26 -21.50 -9.95
CA GLU A 30 -0.66 -22.38 -10.69
C GLU A 30 -1.02 -21.81 -12.07
N HIS A 31 -0.94 -20.48 -12.22
CA HIS A 31 -1.18 -19.78 -13.47
C HIS A 31 -0.51 -18.39 -13.47
N GLU A 32 -0.37 -17.78 -14.65
CA GLU A 32 0.00 -16.37 -14.79
C GLU A 32 -1.23 -15.44 -14.78
N LEU A 33 -1.05 -14.20 -14.33
CA LEU A 33 -2.05 -13.15 -14.50
C LEU A 33 -2.22 -12.84 -15.99
N ARG A 34 -3.46 -12.62 -16.42
CA ARG A 34 -3.79 -12.31 -17.83
C ARG A 34 -3.42 -10.87 -18.24
N ASP A 35 -3.01 -10.05 -17.28
CA ASP A 35 -2.64 -8.66 -17.48
C ASP A 35 -1.40 -8.50 -18.37
N ARG A 36 -1.35 -7.39 -19.11
CA ARG A 36 -0.21 -7.07 -19.96
C ARG A 36 1.02 -6.80 -19.11
N LYS A 37 2.09 -7.56 -19.35
CA LYS A 37 3.38 -7.38 -18.66
C LYS A 37 3.92 -5.95 -18.88
N GLU A 38 4.11 -5.23 -17.77
CA GLU A 38 4.77 -3.93 -17.75
C GLU A 38 6.28 -4.09 -18.06
N LYS A 39 6.85 -3.13 -18.79
CA LYS A 39 8.27 -3.17 -19.19
C LYS A 39 9.22 -2.47 -18.23
N LYS A 40 8.74 -1.39 -17.56
CA LYS A 40 9.57 -0.45 -16.78
C LYS A 40 10.02 -1.04 -15.44
N HIS A 41 9.10 -1.65 -14.72
CA HIS A 41 9.35 -2.29 -13.44
C HIS A 41 9.53 -3.80 -13.62
N ASP A 42 10.06 -4.45 -12.59
CA ASP A 42 10.06 -5.90 -12.52
C ASP A 42 8.61 -6.38 -12.35
N TRP A 43 8.09 -6.99 -13.41
CA TRP A 43 6.69 -7.42 -13.47
C TRP A 43 6.34 -8.41 -12.37
N ASN A 44 7.20 -9.38 -12.12
CA ASN A 44 6.92 -10.47 -11.20
C ASN A 44 6.91 -9.97 -9.75
N LEU A 45 7.88 -9.12 -9.39
CA LEU A 45 7.92 -8.50 -8.07
C LEU A 45 6.71 -7.58 -7.85
N LEU A 46 6.36 -6.78 -8.86
CA LEU A 46 5.25 -5.83 -8.76
C LEU A 46 3.91 -6.56 -8.61
N MET A 47 3.67 -7.61 -9.40
CA MET A 47 2.45 -8.40 -9.28
C MET A 47 2.36 -9.13 -7.95
N LYS A 48 3.46 -9.67 -7.42
CA LYS A 48 3.47 -10.24 -6.06
C LYS A 48 3.08 -9.23 -4.99
N LEU A 49 3.58 -8.00 -5.06
CA LEU A 49 3.14 -6.90 -4.17
C LEU A 49 1.64 -6.61 -4.32
N PHE A 50 1.15 -6.42 -5.55
CA PHE A 50 -0.25 -6.02 -5.79
C PHE A 50 -1.22 -7.10 -5.34
N VAL A 51 -0.94 -8.34 -5.70
CA VAL A 51 -1.73 -9.52 -5.35
C VAL A 51 -1.75 -9.72 -3.84
N SER A 52 -0.57 -9.65 -3.19
CA SER A 52 -0.50 -9.81 -1.74
C SER A 52 -1.23 -8.70 -1.00
N THR A 53 -1.17 -7.46 -1.49
CA THR A 53 -1.92 -6.35 -0.89
C THR A 53 -3.42 -6.64 -0.91
N TRP A 54 -3.96 -7.11 -2.03
CA TRP A 54 -5.38 -7.42 -2.15
C TRP A 54 -5.80 -8.62 -1.29
N ILE A 55 -4.95 -9.64 -1.21
CA ILE A 55 -5.18 -10.78 -0.31
C ILE A 55 -5.18 -10.31 1.15
N GLU A 56 -4.19 -9.52 1.59
CA GLU A 56 -4.11 -9.00 2.96
C GLU A 56 -5.28 -8.07 3.32
N ILE A 57 -5.86 -7.34 2.36
CA ILE A 57 -7.06 -6.54 2.59
C ILE A 57 -8.27 -7.42 2.92
N LEU A 58 -8.36 -8.61 2.33
CA LEU A 58 -9.47 -9.54 2.48
C LEU A 58 -9.26 -10.54 3.61
N ASP A 59 -8.02 -11.03 3.76
CA ASP A 59 -7.57 -12.02 4.73
C ASP A 59 -6.16 -11.64 5.24
N PRO A 60 -6.07 -10.80 6.30
CA PRO A 60 -4.82 -10.23 6.81
C PRO A 60 -3.82 -11.23 7.42
N ASN A 61 -4.19 -12.51 7.52
CA ASN A 61 -3.36 -13.58 8.09
C ASN A 61 -3.11 -14.70 7.09
N ASN A 62 -3.26 -14.41 5.79
CA ASN A 62 -3.09 -15.41 4.77
C ASN A 62 -1.64 -15.91 4.72
N TYR A 63 -1.44 -17.23 4.76
CA TYR A 63 -0.09 -17.79 4.77
C TYR A 63 0.70 -17.51 3.48
N PHE A 64 0.04 -17.39 2.33
CA PHE A 64 0.71 -17.24 1.03
C PHE A 64 1.36 -15.86 0.84
N THR A 65 0.91 -14.84 1.59
CA THR A 65 1.43 -13.47 1.55
C THR A 65 2.55 -13.23 2.56
N LYS A 66 2.69 -14.10 3.57
CA LYS A 66 3.59 -13.91 4.72
C LYS A 66 5.00 -13.48 4.33
N ASN A 67 5.68 -14.24 3.47
CA ASN A 67 7.04 -13.92 3.06
C ASN A 67 7.15 -12.56 2.33
N ILE A 68 6.11 -12.19 1.57
CA ILE A 68 6.08 -10.91 0.86
C ILE A 68 5.89 -9.77 1.86
N VAL A 69 4.97 -9.92 2.82
CA VAL A 69 4.77 -8.97 3.92
C VAL A 69 6.04 -8.81 4.73
N ASP A 70 6.67 -9.90 5.18
CA ASP A 70 7.89 -9.89 6.00
C ASP A 70 9.04 -9.18 5.27
N ASN A 71 9.21 -9.43 3.97
CA ASN A 71 10.19 -8.74 3.15
C ASN A 71 9.94 -7.22 3.12
N TRP A 72 8.70 -6.78 2.91
CA TRP A 72 8.36 -5.35 2.89
C TRP A 72 8.49 -4.71 4.27
N VAL A 73 8.10 -5.40 5.35
CA VAL A 73 8.32 -4.92 6.73
C VAL A 73 9.81 -4.69 6.97
N ASN A 74 10.68 -5.61 6.54
CA ASN A 74 12.13 -5.46 6.68
C ASN A 74 12.66 -4.27 5.85
N ILE A 75 12.23 -4.13 4.59
CA ILE A 75 12.60 -3.01 3.72
C ILE A 75 12.24 -1.67 4.37
N ILE A 76 11.01 -1.52 4.85
CA ILE A 76 10.55 -0.28 5.51
C ILE A 76 11.32 -0.06 6.81
N THR A 77 11.43 -1.07 7.66
CA THR A 77 12.15 -0.97 8.94
C THR A 77 13.58 -0.50 8.76
N GLU A 78 14.33 -1.11 7.85
CA GLU A 78 15.71 -0.69 7.60
C GLU A 78 15.79 0.69 6.95
N THR A 79 14.87 1.04 6.04
CA THR A 79 14.81 2.36 5.39
C THR A 79 14.63 3.49 6.41
N PHE A 80 13.82 3.28 7.45
CA PHE A 80 13.46 4.30 8.44
C PHE A 80 14.21 4.18 9.77
N LYS A 81 15.16 3.24 9.88
CA LYS A 81 15.90 2.94 11.13
C LYS A 81 16.60 4.14 11.77
N ASN A 82 16.97 5.13 10.98
CA ASN A 82 17.64 6.35 11.46
C ASN A 82 16.65 7.49 11.81
N GLY A 83 15.34 7.21 11.79
CA GLY A 83 14.29 8.18 12.09
C GLY A 83 13.86 9.07 10.93
N TYR A 84 14.27 8.75 9.70
CA TYR A 84 13.88 9.46 8.48
C TYR A 84 13.97 8.53 7.27
N TYR A 85 13.35 8.92 6.15
CA TYR A 85 13.47 8.20 4.88
C TYR A 85 14.89 8.34 4.32
N ASP A 86 15.67 7.25 4.35
CA ASP A 86 16.98 7.18 3.69
C ASP A 86 16.85 6.48 2.33
N GLU A 87 16.84 7.26 1.25
CA GLU A 87 16.72 6.75 -0.12
C GLU A 87 17.87 5.78 -0.49
N LYS A 88 19.11 6.07 -0.08
CA LYS A 88 20.24 5.20 -0.42
C LYS A 88 20.10 3.86 0.26
N LYS A 89 19.66 3.87 1.53
CA LYS A 89 19.41 2.65 2.29
C LYS A 89 18.22 1.88 1.73
N TYR A 90 17.14 2.57 1.37
CA TYR A 90 15.99 1.96 0.69
C TYR A 90 16.42 1.21 -0.57
N LEU A 91 17.13 1.88 -1.49
CA LEU A 91 17.56 1.29 -2.76
C LEU A 91 18.50 0.09 -2.54
N LYS A 92 19.37 0.15 -1.52
CA LYS A 92 20.25 -0.95 -1.15
C LYS A 92 19.44 -2.17 -0.65
N ILE A 93 18.63 -1.98 0.38
CA ILE A 93 17.87 -3.07 1.01
C ILE A 93 16.82 -3.66 0.05
N TYR A 94 16.16 -2.84 -0.76
CA TYR A 94 15.24 -3.30 -1.79
C TYR A 94 15.93 -4.28 -2.75
N LYS A 95 17.15 -3.96 -3.22
CA LYS A 95 17.91 -4.84 -4.11
C LYS A 95 18.38 -6.11 -3.41
N GLU A 96 18.83 -6.00 -2.17
CA GLU A 96 19.31 -7.16 -1.40
C GLU A 96 18.18 -8.16 -1.10
N ILE A 97 16.97 -7.69 -0.78
CA ILE A 97 15.85 -8.54 -0.40
C ILE A 97 15.05 -9.03 -1.60
N LEU A 98 14.70 -8.14 -2.53
CA LEU A 98 13.80 -8.48 -3.64
C LEU A 98 14.54 -8.89 -4.91
N ASN A 99 15.84 -8.57 -5.02
CA ASN A 99 16.70 -8.91 -6.16
C ASN A 99 16.02 -8.66 -7.52
N PRO A 100 15.60 -7.41 -7.82
CA PRO A 100 14.93 -7.10 -9.08
C PRO A 100 15.86 -7.31 -10.28
N GLU A 101 15.27 -7.61 -11.44
CA GLU A 101 16.02 -7.66 -12.70
C GLU A 101 16.83 -6.36 -12.95
N ASP A 102 18.01 -6.51 -13.56
CA ASP A 102 18.88 -5.38 -13.89
C ASP A 102 18.15 -4.34 -14.77
N LYS A 103 18.46 -3.05 -14.52
CA LYS A 103 17.87 -1.89 -15.22
C LYS A 103 16.36 -1.67 -15.01
N LYS A 104 15.70 -2.48 -14.17
CA LYS A 104 14.30 -2.20 -13.77
C LYS A 104 14.24 -1.04 -12.79
N CYS A 105 13.21 -0.22 -12.93
CA CYS A 105 12.94 0.84 -11.96
C CYS A 105 12.52 0.23 -10.62
N ILE A 106 12.99 0.83 -9.52
CA ILE A 106 12.57 0.49 -8.17
C ILE A 106 11.27 1.23 -7.86
N TRP A 107 10.35 0.53 -7.21
CA TRP A 107 9.04 1.08 -6.88
C TRP A 107 9.14 2.14 -5.78
N GLY A 108 8.31 3.19 -5.81
CA GLY A 108 8.28 4.18 -4.73
C GLY A 108 7.44 3.71 -3.54
N LEU A 109 7.69 4.21 -2.32
CA LEU A 109 6.94 3.80 -1.13
C LEU A 109 5.55 4.46 -0.99
N LYS A 110 5.37 5.66 -1.55
CA LYS A 110 4.13 6.47 -1.45
C LYS A 110 3.06 6.04 -2.45
N ASN A 111 2.63 4.78 -2.39
CA ASN A 111 1.59 4.27 -3.28
C ASN A 111 0.60 3.39 -2.51
N PHE A 112 -0.60 3.24 -3.08
CA PHE A 112 -1.68 2.44 -2.49
C PHE A 112 -1.23 1.06 -2.00
N TYR A 113 -0.41 0.35 -2.77
CA TYR A 113 -0.07 -1.04 -2.46
C TYR A 113 0.85 -1.15 -1.24
N VAL A 114 1.95 -0.40 -1.22
CA VAL A 114 2.86 -0.41 -0.06
C VAL A 114 2.16 0.15 1.18
N VAL A 115 1.43 1.26 1.06
CA VAL A 115 0.73 1.87 2.19
C VAL A 115 -0.41 0.99 2.70
N SER A 116 -1.08 0.20 1.86
CA SER A 116 -2.11 -0.72 2.35
C SER A 116 -1.50 -1.99 2.95
N LEU A 117 -0.40 -2.51 2.39
CA LEU A 117 0.26 -3.72 2.85
C LEU A 117 0.90 -3.56 4.24
N MET A 118 1.42 -2.36 4.54
CA MET A 118 2.14 -2.09 5.80
C MET A 118 1.24 -1.70 6.97
N ALA A 119 -0.06 -1.49 6.72
CA ALA A 119 -1.01 -1.18 7.79
C ALA A 119 -1.01 -2.30 8.85
N GLU A 120 -0.88 -1.92 10.13
CA GLU A 120 -0.84 -2.85 11.28
C GLU A 120 0.36 -3.83 11.30
N LYS A 121 1.33 -3.70 10.38
CA LYS A 121 2.51 -4.60 10.30
C LYS A 121 3.80 -3.98 10.83
N LEU A 122 3.85 -2.66 10.98
CA LEU A 122 5.04 -1.94 11.43
C LEU A 122 5.05 -1.79 12.95
N ASN A 123 6.24 -1.80 13.55
CA ASN A 123 6.36 -1.42 14.96
C ASN A 123 6.06 0.10 15.13
N PRO A 124 5.68 0.56 16.34
CA PRO A 124 5.20 1.94 16.53
C PRO A 124 6.19 3.04 16.13
N GLU A 125 7.49 2.82 16.33
CA GLU A 125 8.53 3.81 16.01
C GLU A 125 8.72 3.95 14.49
N ILE A 126 8.87 2.83 13.79
CA ILE A 126 8.99 2.81 12.32
C ILE A 126 7.70 3.31 11.67
N GLU A 127 6.54 2.92 12.21
CA GLU A 127 5.25 3.41 11.75
C GLU A 127 5.15 4.93 11.81
N PHE A 128 5.61 5.53 12.92
CA PHE A 128 5.63 6.99 13.07
C PHE A 128 6.43 7.68 11.95
N TYR A 129 7.65 7.20 11.68
CA TYR A 129 8.52 7.78 10.65
C TYR A 129 8.01 7.53 9.23
N PHE A 130 7.39 6.36 8.99
CA PHE A 130 6.76 6.07 7.71
C PHE A 130 5.56 7.01 7.44
N LEU A 131 4.73 7.26 8.46
CA LEU A 131 3.63 8.22 8.36
C LEU A 131 4.13 9.66 8.19
N GLU A 132 5.18 10.09 8.91
CA GLU A 132 5.83 11.40 8.67
C GLU A 132 6.22 11.56 7.19
N TYR A 133 6.87 10.55 6.62
CA TYR A 133 7.29 10.57 5.22
C TYR A 133 6.10 10.68 4.24
N ILE A 134 4.99 9.99 4.53
CA ILE A 134 3.77 10.06 3.71
C ILE A 134 3.11 11.45 3.83
N PHE A 135 2.97 11.99 5.04
CA PHE A 135 2.29 13.26 5.28
C PHE A 135 3.10 14.48 4.82
N ASN A 136 4.42 14.42 4.85
CA ASN A 136 5.31 15.49 4.38
C ASN A 136 5.48 15.52 2.85
N SER A 137 4.75 14.67 2.13
CA SER A 137 4.76 14.59 0.67
C SER A 137 3.71 15.52 0.04
N ASN A 138 4.12 16.24 -1.01
CA ASN A 138 3.19 17.00 -1.85
C ASN A 138 2.46 16.13 -2.90
N ASP A 139 2.93 14.90 -3.13
CA ASP A 139 2.40 14.02 -4.19
C ASP A 139 1.27 13.08 -3.70
N GLY A 140 0.94 13.12 -2.41
CA GLY A 140 -0.04 12.22 -1.79
C GLY A 140 0.38 10.74 -1.82
N ILE A 141 -0.62 9.87 -2.07
CA ILE A 141 -0.49 8.43 -2.17
C ILE A 141 -0.89 8.00 -3.58
N TYR A 142 0.11 7.62 -4.38
CA TYR A 142 -0.08 7.22 -5.78
C TYR A 142 -1.16 6.12 -5.94
N TYR A 143 -1.89 6.20 -7.06
CA TYR A 143 -3.14 5.50 -7.41
C TYR A 143 -4.43 5.96 -6.74
N ILE A 144 -4.36 6.72 -5.65
CA ILE A 144 -5.58 7.03 -4.88
C ILE A 144 -5.76 8.52 -4.61
N TYR A 145 -4.70 9.26 -4.33
CA TYR A 145 -4.75 10.69 -4.06
C TYR A 145 -3.41 11.32 -4.45
N ASP A 146 -3.46 12.36 -5.27
CA ASP A 146 -2.35 12.95 -6.01
C ASP A 146 -1.97 14.36 -5.53
N ASP A 147 -2.24 14.66 -4.26
CA ASP A 147 -1.99 15.97 -3.66
C ASP A 147 -1.56 15.85 -2.18
N ASN A 148 -1.22 16.96 -1.53
CA ASN A 148 -0.79 16.99 -0.15
C ASN A 148 -1.93 16.55 0.80
N LEU A 149 -1.66 15.59 1.69
CA LEU A 149 -2.64 15.03 2.63
C LEU A 149 -3.10 16.03 3.71
N ASN A 150 -2.38 17.13 3.89
CA ASN A 150 -2.72 18.22 4.80
C ASN A 150 -3.51 19.35 4.13
N GLU A 151 -3.72 19.28 2.80
CA GLU A 151 -4.49 20.26 2.05
C GLU A 151 -5.88 19.72 1.70
N PHE A 152 -6.90 20.32 2.31
CA PHE A 152 -8.26 19.85 2.16
C PHE A 152 -8.97 20.50 0.97
N PRO A 153 -9.72 19.75 0.15
CA PRO A 153 -10.53 20.29 -0.93
C PRO A 153 -11.56 21.30 -0.41
N ILE A 154 -11.66 22.45 -1.10
CA ILE A 154 -12.65 23.49 -0.79
C ILE A 154 -14.07 22.96 -1.00
N ASP A 155 -14.29 22.25 -2.12
CA ASP A 155 -15.56 21.58 -2.39
C ASP A 155 -15.55 20.14 -1.84
N PHE A 156 -16.34 19.92 -0.79
CA PHE A 156 -16.52 18.61 -0.18
C PHE A 156 -17.21 17.61 -1.12
N LYS A 157 -18.10 18.06 -2.02
CA LYS A 157 -18.83 17.17 -2.95
C LYS A 157 -18.06 16.94 -4.25
N SER A 158 -16.75 16.76 -4.14
CA SER A 158 -15.84 16.62 -5.27
C SER A 158 -15.18 15.23 -5.34
N LYS A 159 -14.68 14.86 -6.53
CA LYS A 159 -13.84 13.66 -6.70
C LYS A 159 -12.58 13.72 -5.85
N LYS A 160 -12.02 14.92 -5.65
CA LYS A 160 -10.82 15.15 -4.83
C LYS A 160 -11.10 14.83 -3.36
N ALA A 161 -12.25 15.28 -2.85
CA ALA A 161 -12.71 14.96 -1.50
C ALA A 161 -12.89 13.44 -1.30
N SER A 162 -13.58 12.76 -2.23
CA SER A 162 -13.75 11.30 -2.17
C SER A 162 -12.40 10.55 -2.17
N ARG A 163 -11.44 10.98 -2.98
CA ARG A 163 -10.09 10.42 -3.01
C ARG A 163 -9.31 10.64 -1.71
N LEU A 164 -9.40 11.85 -1.14
CA LEU A 164 -8.76 12.18 0.14
C LEU A 164 -9.35 11.33 1.27
N ILE A 165 -10.67 11.20 1.34
CA ILE A 165 -11.35 10.36 2.32
C ILE A 165 -10.85 8.92 2.23
N TYR A 166 -10.75 8.38 1.02
CA TYR A 166 -10.21 7.03 0.81
C TYR A 166 -8.74 6.90 1.23
N ALA A 167 -7.91 7.93 1.03
CA ALA A 167 -6.54 7.94 1.54
C ALA A 167 -6.51 7.86 3.08
N TYR A 168 -7.33 8.67 3.75
CA TYR A 168 -7.46 8.63 5.21
C TYR A 168 -8.09 7.34 5.74
N GLU A 169 -8.97 6.69 4.98
CA GLU A 169 -9.52 5.37 5.32
C GLU A 169 -8.42 4.32 5.40
N ILE A 170 -7.51 4.27 4.42
CA ILE A 170 -6.35 3.38 4.48
C ILE A 170 -5.42 3.74 5.64
N LEU A 171 -5.12 5.03 5.79
CA LEU A 171 -4.25 5.51 6.87
C LEU A 171 -4.85 5.26 8.25
N SER A 172 -6.18 5.17 8.37
CA SER A 172 -6.86 4.91 9.65
C SER A 172 -6.50 3.57 10.29
N LYS A 173 -5.99 2.62 9.49
CA LYS A 173 -5.50 1.32 9.94
C LYS A 173 -4.13 1.40 10.62
N TYR A 174 -3.44 2.52 10.54
CA TYR A 174 -2.18 2.72 11.28
C TYR A 174 -2.46 3.26 12.67
N SER A 175 -1.80 2.70 13.69
CA SER A 175 -2.04 3.10 15.08
C SER A 175 -1.65 4.57 15.36
N GLY A 176 -0.59 5.05 14.71
CA GLY A 176 -0.03 6.39 14.83
C GLY A 176 -0.80 7.48 14.10
N ILE A 177 -1.88 7.16 13.39
CA ILE A 177 -2.66 8.15 12.62
C ILE A 177 -3.42 9.14 13.51
N LYS A 178 -3.73 8.75 14.75
CA LYS A 178 -4.60 9.51 15.68
C LYS A 178 -4.08 10.93 15.94
N SER A 179 -2.76 11.12 16.00
CA SER A 179 -2.14 12.43 16.23
C SER A 179 -2.25 13.36 15.02
N ARG A 180 -2.57 12.84 13.82
CA ARG A 180 -2.52 13.56 12.54
C ARG A 180 -3.90 13.91 11.97
N VAL A 181 -4.97 13.28 12.46
CA VAL A 181 -6.32 13.40 11.88
C VAL A 181 -7.16 14.54 12.44
N LYS A 182 -6.63 15.38 13.34
CA LYS A 182 -7.41 16.48 13.96
C LYS A 182 -8.00 17.41 12.91
N ASN A 183 -7.18 17.88 11.97
CA ASN A 183 -7.63 18.80 10.94
C ASN A 183 -8.57 18.12 9.93
N PHE A 184 -8.29 16.87 9.58
CA PHE A 184 -9.15 16.07 8.71
C PHE A 184 -10.54 15.85 9.30
N LYS A 185 -10.64 15.55 10.60
CA LYS A 185 -11.91 15.45 11.31
C LYS A 185 -12.70 16.75 11.22
N ASN A 186 -12.05 17.89 11.50
CA ASN A 186 -12.69 19.20 11.41
C ASN A 186 -13.12 19.57 9.99
N TRP A 187 -12.55 18.97 8.95
CA TRP A 187 -12.95 19.19 7.56
C TRP A 187 -14.16 18.34 7.14
N ILE A 188 -14.36 17.16 7.74
CA ILE A 188 -15.52 16.30 7.45
C ILE A 188 -16.79 16.74 8.20
N TYR A 189 -16.65 17.28 9.41
CA TYR A 189 -17.75 17.75 10.26
C TYR A 189 -18.04 19.23 10.04
#